data_AF-A0AAD6UG15-F1
#
_entry.id   AF-A0AAD6UG15-F1
#
_cell.length_a   1.000
_cell.length_b   1.000
_cell.length_c   1.000
_cell.angle_alpha   90.00
_cell.angle_beta   90.00
_cell.angle_gamma   90.00
#
_symmetry.space_group_name_H-M   'P 1'
#
loop_
_entity.id
_entity.type
_entity.pdbx_description
1 polymer ?
#
loop_
_entity_poly.entity_id
_entity_poly.type
_entity_poly.pdbx_seq_one_letter_code
_entity_poly.pdbx_strand_id
1 'polypeptide(L)'
;MVDQFTEIFLGFGRACKRGVFGRVKHYYGVVEAQNRGSLHLHILIWCEGALSPKLIQEKSLSDGVFKQQLFAWLESIIKHELPPNTCSLSSQSTADQKKCLMGRPPHPDQVDFHTKWPQFLREILDASGHVHEHNDTCFKKTPFSVLSLEPQDRDRLCRFNYPLPLVPETSMDENGKISLKRLDAYVVGYNPTISGAFQCNTDAKFVGSGPLGMALSIYITHYAAKSGLDSAIIMSALAAAMKSLQHSNSDLSVSYDDERCRKLLLKTLNQINGRRELSGQQVASALLGIPNHVTDAQFAFFHWSKLLTWISPEFFPVYKNPKQGTLPNEPLTMYVYLSILFLHLQ
;
A
#
# COMPACT_ATOMS: atom_id res chain seq x y z
N MET A 1 6.76 8.62 -13.31
CA MET A 1 5.48 8.63 -12.56
C MET A 1 5.72 8.90 -11.08
N VAL A 2 6.48 8.06 -10.36
CA VAL A 2 6.68 8.22 -8.90
C VAL A 2 7.29 9.57 -8.52
N ASP A 3 8.33 10.02 -9.21
CA ASP A 3 8.92 11.35 -8.94
C ASP A 3 7.91 12.49 -9.19
N GLN A 4 7.11 12.41 -10.26
CA GLN A 4 6.05 13.39 -10.50
C GLN A 4 5.00 13.34 -9.40
N PHE A 5 4.68 12.15 -8.88
CA PHE A 5 3.76 12.00 -7.76
C PHE A 5 4.27 12.70 -6.51
N THR A 6 5.53 12.46 -6.12
CA THR A 6 6.11 13.05 -4.91
C THR A 6 6.35 14.56 -5.08
N GLU A 7 6.93 14.98 -6.20
CA GLU A 7 7.30 16.37 -6.43
C GLU A 7 6.08 17.28 -6.65
N ILE A 8 5.11 16.84 -7.45
CA ILE A 8 3.96 17.67 -7.86
C ILE A 8 2.74 17.40 -6.97
N PHE A 9 2.32 16.14 -6.85
CA PHE A 9 1.05 15.78 -6.21
C PHE A 9 1.12 15.73 -4.68
N LEU A 10 2.27 15.35 -4.10
CA LEU A 10 2.53 15.54 -2.66
C LEU A 10 3.09 16.95 -2.37
N GLY A 11 3.70 17.58 -3.39
CA GLY A 11 4.10 18.97 -3.38
C GLY A 11 5.53 19.22 -2.89
N PHE A 12 6.39 18.20 -2.81
CA PHE A 12 7.78 18.34 -2.35
C PHE A 12 8.64 19.23 -3.26
N GLY A 13 8.34 19.24 -4.56
CA GLY A 13 9.02 20.07 -5.56
C GLY A 13 8.37 21.43 -5.80
N ARG A 14 7.26 21.73 -5.12
CA ARG A 14 6.53 22.99 -5.28
C ARG A 14 7.04 24.00 -4.26
N ALA A 15 7.25 25.24 -4.68
CA ALA A 15 7.70 26.33 -3.79
C ALA A 15 6.79 26.51 -2.55
N CYS A 16 5.47 26.28 -2.70
CA CYS A 16 4.51 26.37 -1.60
C CYS A 16 4.46 25.14 -0.67
N LYS A 17 5.15 24.05 -1.04
CA LYS A 17 5.10 22.74 -0.36
C LYS A 17 3.68 22.23 -0.13
N ARG A 18 2.80 22.39 -1.12
CA ARG A 18 1.38 21.96 -1.05
C ARG A 18 1.01 21.18 -2.30
N GLY A 19 0.62 19.94 -2.09
CA GLY A 19 0.09 19.03 -3.09
C GLY A 19 -1.44 18.93 -3.05
N VAL A 20 -1.98 17.89 -3.67
CA VAL A 20 -3.43 17.60 -3.72
C VAL A 20 -3.98 17.28 -2.33
N PHE A 21 -3.18 16.65 -1.47
CA PHE A 21 -3.55 16.34 -0.08
C PHE A 21 -3.32 17.51 0.89
N GLY A 22 -2.97 18.69 0.40
CA GLY A 22 -2.49 19.81 1.23
C GLY A 22 -0.98 19.73 1.47
N ARG A 23 -0.52 20.13 2.65
CA ARG A 23 0.90 20.03 3.00
C ARG A 23 1.20 18.65 3.56
N VAL A 24 2.08 17.92 2.87
CA VAL A 24 2.55 16.60 3.31
C VAL A 24 3.81 16.78 4.14
N LYS A 25 3.84 16.16 5.33
CA LYS A 25 4.99 16.13 6.21
C LYS A 25 5.95 15.00 5.84
N HIS A 26 5.42 13.79 5.66
CA HIS A 26 6.19 12.60 5.29
C HIS A 26 5.39 11.68 4.37
N TYR A 27 6.08 10.81 3.64
CA TYR A 27 5.52 9.68 2.90
C TYR A 27 6.44 8.47 2.92
N TYR A 28 5.86 7.29 2.74
CA TYR A 28 6.58 6.04 2.57
C TYR A 28 5.81 5.15 1.62
N GLY A 29 6.42 4.76 0.51
CA GLY A 29 5.82 3.92 -0.49
C GLY A 29 6.72 2.76 -0.89
N VAL A 30 6.10 1.66 -1.30
CA VAL A 30 6.75 0.44 -1.77
C VAL A 30 6.19 0.08 -3.14
N VAL A 31 7.10 -0.22 -4.07
CA VAL A 31 6.78 -0.70 -5.42
C VAL A 31 6.86 -2.22 -5.43
N GLU A 32 5.76 -2.84 -5.82
CA GLU A 32 5.58 -4.29 -5.84
C GLU A 32 5.18 -4.75 -7.25
N ALA A 33 5.62 -5.94 -7.66
CA ALA A 33 4.99 -6.62 -8.80
C ALA A 33 3.76 -7.41 -8.35
N GLN A 34 2.65 -7.22 -9.07
CA GLN A 34 1.50 -8.11 -8.97
C GLN A 34 1.88 -9.50 -9.49
N ASN A 35 1.03 -10.50 -9.20
CA ASN A 35 1.18 -11.86 -9.76
C ASN A 35 1.21 -11.89 -11.31
N ARG A 36 0.75 -10.84 -11.99
CA ARG A 36 0.80 -10.67 -13.45
C ARG A 36 2.05 -9.91 -13.94
N GLY A 37 2.95 -9.54 -13.04
CA GLY A 37 4.22 -8.85 -13.31
C GLY A 37 4.15 -7.33 -13.36
N SER A 38 2.97 -6.71 -13.44
CA SER A 38 2.78 -5.25 -13.42
C SER A 38 3.25 -4.65 -12.09
N LEU A 39 4.00 -3.55 -12.17
CA LEU A 39 4.45 -2.80 -11.00
C LEU A 39 3.35 -1.86 -10.52
N HIS A 40 3.16 -1.79 -9.21
CA HIS A 40 2.22 -0.87 -8.58
C HIS A 40 2.81 -0.30 -7.31
N LEU A 41 2.35 0.89 -6.91
CA LEU A 41 2.83 1.60 -5.73
C LEU A 41 1.78 1.53 -4.61
N HIS A 42 2.20 1.06 -3.44
CA HIS A 42 1.49 1.25 -2.18
C HIS A 42 2.16 2.39 -1.42
N ILE A 43 1.45 3.46 -1.06
CA ILE A 43 2.04 4.61 -0.38
C ILE A 43 1.21 5.07 0.82
N LEU A 44 1.90 5.39 1.91
CA LEU A 44 1.40 6.13 3.05
C LEU A 44 1.81 7.59 2.96
N ILE A 45 0.86 8.46 3.29
CA ILE A 45 1.03 9.91 3.25
C ILE A 45 0.61 10.47 4.61
N TRP A 46 1.51 11.23 5.22
CA TRP A 46 1.29 11.93 6.48
C TRP A 46 1.15 13.42 6.21
N CYS A 47 -0.04 13.98 6.42
CA CYS A 47 -0.25 15.41 6.30
C CYS A 47 0.33 16.17 7.50
N GLU A 48 0.89 17.35 7.25
CA GLU A 48 1.39 18.22 8.31
C GLU A 48 0.24 18.72 9.19
N GLY A 49 0.42 18.63 10.51
CA GLY A 49 -0.62 19.00 11.48
C GLY A 49 -1.76 17.98 11.60
N ALA A 50 -1.68 16.81 10.97
CA ALA A 50 -2.67 15.76 11.14
C ALA A 50 -2.69 15.26 12.60
N LEU A 51 -3.83 15.47 13.27
CA LEU A 51 -4.10 14.96 14.61
C LEU A 51 -4.22 13.45 14.59
N SER A 52 -3.82 12.74 15.65
CA SER A 52 -4.01 11.28 15.75
C SER A 52 -5.51 10.88 15.63
N PRO A 53 -5.86 9.63 15.30
CA PRO A 53 -7.23 9.26 15.01
C PRO A 53 -8.13 9.44 16.22
N LYS A 54 -7.59 9.14 17.41
CA LYS A 54 -8.24 9.42 18.70
C LYS A 54 -8.50 10.92 18.89
N LEU A 55 -7.52 11.77 18.61
CA LEU A 55 -7.67 13.22 18.70
C LEU A 55 -8.65 13.77 17.65
N ILE A 56 -8.70 13.18 16.45
CA ILE A 56 -9.69 13.51 15.42
C ILE A 56 -11.08 13.21 15.94
N GLN A 57 -11.30 12.04 16.56
CA GLN A 57 -12.59 11.67 17.16
C GLN A 57 -12.98 12.64 18.28
N GLU A 58 -12.11 12.85 19.28
CA GLU A 58 -12.34 13.76 20.41
C GLU A 58 -12.65 15.20 19.94
N LYS A 59 -11.88 15.69 18.96
CA LYS A 59 -12.08 17.03 18.41
C LYS A 59 -13.35 17.13 17.58
N SER A 60 -13.70 16.09 16.82
CA SER A 60 -14.94 16.08 16.02
C SER A 60 -16.20 16.02 16.88
N LEU A 61 -16.10 15.51 18.12
CA LEU A 61 -17.19 15.52 19.10
C LEU A 61 -17.37 16.88 19.78
N SER A 62 -16.28 17.62 20.00
CA SER A 62 -16.28 18.91 20.70
C SER A 62 -16.42 20.11 19.77
N ASP A 63 -15.93 20.01 18.53
CA ASP A 63 -15.87 21.10 17.54
C ASP A 63 -16.53 20.67 16.21
N GLY A 64 -17.78 21.11 16.03
CA GLY A 64 -18.56 20.85 14.82
C GLY A 64 -17.97 21.52 13.57
N VAL A 65 -17.28 22.65 13.71
CA VAL A 65 -16.66 23.36 12.59
C VAL A 65 -15.47 22.55 12.08
N PHE A 66 -14.62 22.06 12.99
CA PHE A 66 -13.52 21.16 12.64
C PHE A 66 -14.04 19.90 11.91
N LYS A 67 -15.10 19.27 12.43
CA LYS A 67 -15.71 18.09 11.82
C LYS A 67 -16.15 18.35 10.37
N GLN A 68 -16.85 19.46 10.13
CA GLN A 68 -17.30 19.84 8.79
C GLN A 68 -16.14 20.15 7.84
N GLN A 69 -15.11 20.85 8.32
CA GLN A 69 -13.90 21.13 7.54
C GLN A 69 -13.14 19.84 7.16
N LEU A 70 -13.04 18.89 8.09
CA LEU A 70 -12.44 17.58 7.84
C LEU A 70 -13.22 16.83 6.76
N PHE A 71 -14.55 16.79 6.84
CA PHE A 71 -15.39 16.13 5.84
C PHE A 71 -15.27 16.78 4.48
N ALA A 72 -15.36 18.12 4.41
CA ALA A 72 -15.19 18.86 3.16
C ALA A 72 -13.82 18.62 2.53
N TRP A 73 -12.76 18.59 3.35
CA TRP A 73 -11.43 18.25 2.87
C TRP A 73 -11.36 16.81 2.32
N LEU A 74 -11.85 15.81 3.07
CA LEU A 74 -11.84 14.42 2.62
C LEU A 74 -12.63 14.21 1.32
N GLU A 75 -13.82 14.81 1.21
CA GLU A 75 -14.63 14.77 0.00
C GLU A 75 -13.99 15.50 -1.19
N SER A 76 -13.07 16.45 -0.93
CA SER A 76 -12.33 17.13 -2.01
C SER A 76 -11.22 16.24 -2.61
N ILE A 77 -10.69 15.29 -1.83
CA ILE A 77 -9.53 14.46 -2.22
C ILE A 77 -9.88 13.00 -2.50
N ILE A 78 -11.01 12.48 -2.00
CA ILE A 78 -11.45 11.10 -2.22
C ILE A 78 -12.89 11.11 -2.70
N LYS A 79 -13.13 10.55 -3.88
CA LYS A 79 -14.45 10.39 -4.49
C LYS A 79 -14.79 8.91 -4.61
N HIS A 80 -16.06 8.58 -4.36
CA HIS A 80 -16.65 7.25 -4.58
C HIS A 80 -17.88 7.37 -5.50
N GLU A 81 -17.77 8.24 -6.49
CA GLU A 81 -18.84 8.55 -7.43
C GLU A 81 -18.24 8.88 -8.80
N LEU A 82 -19.02 8.64 -9.84
CA LEU A 82 -18.67 9.04 -11.19
C LEU A 82 -18.94 10.53 -11.35
N PRO A 83 -18.16 11.26 -12.17
CA PRO A 83 -18.38 12.68 -12.39
C PRO A 83 -19.81 12.95 -12.91
N PRO A 84 -20.53 13.96 -12.37
CA PRO A 84 -21.89 14.25 -12.78
C PRO A 84 -21.94 14.77 -14.23
N ASN A 85 -23.10 14.62 -14.87
CA ASN A 85 -23.34 15.06 -16.26
C ASN A 85 -22.37 14.44 -17.28
N THR A 86 -21.98 13.19 -17.08
CA THR A 86 -21.11 12.45 -18.01
C THR A 86 -21.79 11.22 -18.59
N CYS A 87 -21.31 10.79 -19.74
CA CYS A 87 -21.75 9.59 -20.41
C CYS A 87 -20.69 8.49 -20.24
N SER A 88 -21.14 7.25 -20.07
CA SER A 88 -20.26 6.08 -20.10
C SER A 88 -19.58 5.95 -21.45
N LEU A 89 -18.39 5.35 -21.46
CA LEU A 89 -17.67 5.04 -22.69
C LEU A 89 -18.54 4.18 -23.64
N SER A 90 -18.76 4.64 -24.87
CA SER A 90 -19.69 4.03 -25.83
C SER A 90 -19.25 2.66 -26.37
N SER A 91 -17.93 2.37 -26.33
CA SER A 91 -17.33 1.11 -26.75
C SER A 91 -16.24 0.71 -25.75
N GLN A 92 -16.43 -0.41 -25.05
CA GLN A 92 -15.44 -0.99 -24.13
C GLN A 92 -14.39 -1.84 -24.85
N SER A 93 -14.17 -1.63 -26.15
CA SER A 93 -13.12 -2.36 -26.86
C SER A 93 -11.75 -2.04 -26.25
N THR A 94 -10.83 -3.02 -26.22
CA THR A 94 -9.47 -2.80 -25.70
C THR A 94 -8.74 -1.67 -26.45
N ALA A 95 -9.06 -1.45 -27.73
CA ALA A 95 -8.48 -0.38 -28.52
C ALA A 95 -8.99 1.00 -28.09
N ASP A 96 -10.28 1.13 -27.75
CA ASP A 96 -10.85 2.40 -27.32
C ASP A 96 -10.45 2.75 -25.90
N GLN A 97 -10.42 1.76 -24.99
CA GLN A 97 -9.86 1.95 -23.65
C GLN A 97 -8.40 2.45 -23.71
N LYS A 98 -7.56 1.85 -24.56
CA LYS A 98 -6.17 2.30 -24.75
C LYS A 98 -6.05 3.73 -25.27
N LYS A 99 -6.97 4.18 -26.13
CA LYS A 99 -6.97 5.58 -26.59
C LYS A 99 -7.22 6.55 -25.44
N CYS A 100 -8.11 6.20 -24.52
CA CYS A 100 -8.39 7.00 -23.32
C CYS A 100 -7.18 7.06 -22.37
N LEU A 101 -6.54 5.92 -22.09
CA LEU A 101 -5.43 5.81 -21.13
C LEU A 101 -4.07 6.30 -21.65
N MET A 102 -3.94 6.56 -22.95
CA MET A 102 -2.72 7.08 -23.58
C MET A 102 -2.93 8.50 -24.12
N GLY A 103 -4.07 9.11 -23.81
CA GLY A 103 -4.44 10.45 -24.24
C GLY A 103 -3.72 11.54 -23.45
N ARG A 104 -3.81 12.79 -23.91
CA ARG A 104 -3.37 13.95 -23.11
C ARG A 104 -4.54 14.50 -22.30
N PRO A 105 -4.36 14.80 -21.00
CA PRO A 105 -5.37 15.50 -20.23
C PRO A 105 -5.75 16.85 -20.86
N PRO A 106 -7.01 17.29 -20.71
CA PRO A 106 -7.43 18.64 -21.07
C PRO A 106 -6.53 19.68 -20.39
N HIS A 107 -6.15 20.72 -21.12
CA HIS A 107 -5.28 21.76 -20.58
C HIS A 107 -6.07 22.65 -19.60
N PRO A 108 -5.59 22.87 -18.36
CA PRO A 108 -6.34 23.64 -17.35
C PRO A 108 -6.70 25.07 -17.78
N ASP A 109 -5.85 25.72 -18.58
CA ASP A 109 -6.06 27.10 -19.04
C ASP A 109 -7.07 27.22 -20.21
N GLN A 110 -7.64 26.11 -20.69
CA GLN A 110 -8.67 26.16 -21.73
C GLN A 110 -10.02 26.57 -21.14
N VAL A 111 -10.74 27.45 -21.84
CA VAL A 111 -12.06 27.97 -21.42
C VAL A 111 -13.07 26.85 -21.19
N ASP A 112 -12.97 25.76 -21.95
CA ASP A 112 -13.87 24.61 -21.87
C ASP A 112 -13.36 23.48 -20.94
N PHE A 113 -12.30 23.73 -20.16
CA PHE A 113 -11.73 22.75 -19.22
C PHE A 113 -12.79 22.18 -18.28
N HIS A 114 -13.60 23.04 -17.65
CA HIS A 114 -14.62 22.61 -16.69
C HIS A 114 -15.74 21.76 -17.32
N THR A 115 -15.94 21.87 -18.63
CA THR A 115 -16.91 21.06 -19.37
C THR A 115 -16.28 19.75 -19.85
N LYS A 116 -15.02 19.78 -20.30
CA LYS A 116 -14.30 18.61 -20.82
C LYS A 116 -13.75 17.69 -19.74
N TRP A 117 -13.28 18.25 -18.63
CA TRP A 117 -12.61 17.50 -17.57
C TRP A 117 -13.48 16.40 -16.96
N PRO A 118 -14.76 16.65 -16.58
CA PRO A 118 -15.61 15.60 -16.03
C PRO A 118 -15.76 14.41 -16.98
N GLN A 119 -16.01 14.67 -18.27
CA GLN A 119 -16.16 13.61 -19.27
C GLN A 119 -14.84 12.86 -19.49
N PHE A 120 -13.72 13.57 -19.60
CA PHE A 120 -12.39 12.97 -19.71
C PHE A 120 -12.08 12.07 -18.50
N LEU A 121 -12.36 12.54 -17.28
CA LEU A 121 -12.17 11.75 -16.07
C LEU A 121 -13.08 10.52 -16.09
N ARG A 122 -14.34 10.65 -16.51
CA ARG A 122 -15.26 9.51 -16.63
C ARG A 122 -14.71 8.42 -17.53
N GLU A 123 -14.19 8.78 -18.70
CA GLU A 123 -13.58 7.85 -19.65
C GLU A 123 -12.38 7.12 -19.06
N ILE A 124 -11.54 7.82 -18.29
CA ILE A 124 -10.44 7.19 -17.56
C ILE A 124 -10.96 6.18 -16.55
N LEU A 125 -11.95 6.54 -15.73
CA LEU A 125 -12.48 5.65 -14.69
C LEU A 125 -13.06 4.36 -15.30
N ASP A 126 -13.79 4.50 -16.41
CA ASP A 126 -14.34 3.36 -17.17
C ASP A 126 -13.21 2.49 -17.77
N ALA A 127 -12.12 3.09 -18.24
CA ALA A 127 -11.03 2.37 -18.91
C ALA A 127 -9.96 1.79 -17.96
N SER A 128 -9.85 2.29 -16.73
CA SER A 128 -8.78 1.95 -15.77
C SER A 128 -9.25 1.11 -14.58
N GLY A 129 -10.42 0.46 -14.69
CA GLY A 129 -10.92 -0.48 -13.67
C GLY A 129 -11.28 0.17 -12.34
N HIS A 130 -11.63 1.46 -12.32
CA HIS A 130 -12.14 2.11 -11.11
C HIS A 130 -13.58 1.71 -10.80
N VAL A 131 -14.33 1.28 -11.83
CA VAL A 131 -15.63 0.63 -11.65
C VAL A 131 -15.38 -0.86 -11.47
N HIS A 132 -15.72 -1.38 -10.29
CA HIS A 132 -15.53 -2.77 -9.95
C HIS A 132 -16.44 -3.67 -10.78
N GLU A 133 -15.83 -4.57 -11.55
CA GLU A 133 -16.52 -5.65 -12.24
C GLU A 133 -16.08 -6.99 -11.63
N HIS A 134 -17.06 -7.81 -11.24
CA HIS A 134 -16.77 -9.12 -10.66
C HIS A 134 -16.01 -9.99 -11.66
N ASN A 135 -14.86 -10.49 -11.24
CA ASN A 135 -13.99 -11.37 -12.00
C ASN A 135 -13.39 -12.44 -11.09
N ASP A 136 -12.59 -13.36 -11.64
CA ASP A 136 -12.04 -14.50 -10.88
C ASP A 136 -11.25 -14.09 -9.64
N THR A 137 -10.70 -12.87 -9.61
CA THR A 137 -9.98 -12.37 -8.42
C THR A 137 -10.90 -12.16 -7.22
N CYS A 138 -12.19 -11.87 -7.44
CA CYS A 138 -13.22 -11.74 -6.41
C CYS A 138 -13.47 -13.08 -5.70
N PHE A 139 -13.30 -14.18 -6.42
CA PHE A 139 -13.65 -15.53 -5.99
C PHE A 139 -12.43 -16.42 -5.75
N LYS A 140 -11.20 -15.86 -5.82
CA LYS A 140 -9.93 -16.57 -5.64
C LYS A 140 -9.83 -17.40 -4.34
N LYS A 141 -10.57 -17.01 -3.30
CA LYS A 141 -10.62 -17.71 -1.99
C LYS A 141 -11.84 -18.61 -1.82
N THR A 142 -12.61 -18.79 -2.88
CA THR A 142 -13.81 -19.63 -2.90
C THR A 142 -13.60 -20.81 -3.84
N PRO A 143 -14.28 -21.93 -3.64
CA PRO A 143 -14.17 -23.08 -4.54
C PRO A 143 -14.93 -22.89 -5.87
N PHE A 144 -15.64 -21.78 -6.04
CA PHE A 144 -16.53 -21.54 -7.17
C PHE A 144 -15.87 -20.64 -8.21
N SER A 145 -16.14 -20.91 -9.49
CA SER A 145 -15.84 -19.99 -10.59
C SER A 145 -16.92 -18.92 -10.70
N VAL A 146 -16.57 -17.71 -11.16
CA VAL A 146 -17.52 -16.62 -11.43
C VAL A 146 -18.70 -17.11 -12.29
N LEU A 147 -18.39 -17.93 -13.30
CA LEU A 147 -19.36 -18.42 -14.29
C LEU A 147 -20.38 -19.38 -13.68
N SER A 148 -20.05 -20.01 -12.54
CA SER A 148 -20.91 -20.95 -11.84
C SER A 148 -21.81 -20.29 -10.81
N LEU A 149 -21.62 -18.99 -10.54
CA LEU A 149 -22.37 -18.26 -9.52
C LEU A 149 -23.47 -17.42 -10.16
N GLU A 150 -24.64 -17.45 -9.53
CA GLU A 150 -25.73 -16.52 -9.82
C GLU A 150 -25.32 -15.09 -9.42
N PRO A 151 -25.89 -14.03 -10.04
CA PRO A 151 -25.52 -12.64 -9.75
C PRO A 151 -25.56 -12.27 -8.25
N GLN A 152 -26.58 -12.74 -7.52
CA GLN A 152 -26.70 -12.50 -6.08
C GLN A 152 -25.58 -13.18 -5.27
N ASP A 153 -25.16 -14.37 -5.69
CA ASP A 153 -24.04 -15.08 -5.06
C ASP A 153 -22.70 -14.43 -5.41
N ARG A 154 -22.57 -13.84 -6.61
CA ARG A 154 -21.38 -13.07 -6.98
C ARG A 154 -21.17 -11.88 -6.05
N ASP A 155 -22.24 -11.15 -5.78
CA ASP A 155 -22.24 -10.02 -4.83
C ASP A 155 -21.91 -10.50 -3.41
N ARG A 156 -22.62 -11.52 -2.93
CA ARG A 156 -22.46 -12.05 -1.57
C ARG A 156 -21.07 -12.64 -1.30
N LEU A 157 -20.49 -13.33 -2.28
CA LEU A 157 -19.21 -14.02 -2.16
C LEU A 157 -18.02 -13.18 -2.63
N CYS A 158 -18.26 -11.94 -3.07
CA CYS A 158 -17.20 -11.04 -3.48
C CYS A 158 -16.23 -10.81 -2.33
N ARG A 159 -14.96 -11.25 -2.49
CA ARG A 159 -13.89 -11.02 -1.51
C ARG A 159 -13.72 -9.54 -1.13
N PHE A 160 -14.03 -8.64 -2.05
CA PHE A 160 -13.89 -7.19 -1.87
C PHE A 160 -15.15 -6.54 -1.27
N ASN A 161 -16.21 -7.33 -1.01
CA ASN A 161 -17.50 -6.91 -0.46
C ASN A 161 -18.26 -5.90 -1.35
N TYR A 162 -18.18 -6.06 -2.67
CA TYR A 162 -19.04 -5.33 -3.60
C TYR A 162 -20.39 -6.06 -3.78
N PRO A 163 -21.52 -5.34 -3.87
CA PRO A 163 -21.66 -3.89 -3.84
C PRO A 163 -21.39 -3.29 -2.45
N LEU A 164 -20.69 -2.16 -2.39
CA LEU A 164 -20.45 -1.47 -1.13
C LEU A 164 -21.71 -0.70 -0.69
N PRO A 165 -21.97 -0.55 0.62
CA PRO A 165 -23.09 0.24 1.12
C PRO A 165 -23.02 1.69 0.64
N LEU A 166 -24.12 2.21 0.11
CA LEU A 166 -24.25 3.61 -0.28
C LEU A 166 -24.27 4.50 0.96
N VAL A 167 -23.66 5.68 0.84
CA VAL A 167 -23.54 6.66 1.91
C VAL A 167 -23.89 8.02 1.30
N PRO A 168 -25.10 8.56 1.52
CA PRO A 168 -25.53 9.79 0.84
C PRO A 168 -24.70 11.01 1.24
N GLU A 169 -24.22 11.05 2.49
CA GLU A 169 -23.42 12.15 3.05
C GLU A 169 -22.34 11.61 3.98
N THR A 170 -21.19 12.28 4.02
CA THR A 170 -20.10 11.88 4.92
C THR A 170 -20.51 12.02 6.38
N SER A 171 -20.28 10.97 7.16
CA SER A 171 -20.62 10.91 8.58
C SER A 171 -19.53 10.22 9.38
N MET A 172 -19.54 10.43 10.70
CA MET A 172 -18.65 9.77 11.64
C MET A 172 -19.49 9.09 12.72
N ASP A 173 -19.20 7.82 12.99
CA ASP A 173 -19.87 7.05 14.04
C ASP A 173 -19.27 7.32 15.45
N GLU A 174 -19.88 6.75 16.47
CA GLU A 174 -19.45 6.86 17.87
C GLU A 174 -18.03 6.35 18.13
N ASN A 175 -17.56 5.40 17.31
CA ASN A 175 -16.22 4.82 17.39
C ASN A 175 -15.17 5.61 16.59
N GLY A 176 -15.57 6.76 16.03
CA GLY A 176 -14.70 7.64 15.25
C GLY A 176 -14.42 7.12 13.84
N LYS A 177 -15.16 6.13 13.34
CA LYS A 177 -15.06 5.69 11.95
C LYS A 177 -15.76 6.69 11.05
N ILE A 178 -15.02 7.20 10.08
CA ILE A 178 -15.57 8.09 9.05
C ILE A 178 -16.06 7.25 7.88
N SER A 179 -17.34 7.39 7.54
CA SER A 179 -17.94 6.85 6.33
C SER A 179 -18.08 7.97 5.32
N LEU A 180 -17.23 7.96 4.29
CA LEU A 180 -17.25 8.97 3.23
C LEU A 180 -18.47 8.80 2.33
N LYS A 181 -18.96 9.92 1.80
CA LYS A 181 -20.00 9.96 0.78
C LYS A 181 -19.66 9.00 -0.37
N ARG A 182 -20.63 8.13 -0.68
CA ARG A 182 -20.61 7.11 -1.73
C ARG A 182 -21.97 7.07 -2.41
N LEU A 183 -22.01 7.59 -3.63
CA LEU A 183 -23.21 7.56 -4.47
C LEU A 183 -23.20 6.39 -5.46
N ASP A 184 -22.07 5.73 -5.65
CA ASP A 184 -21.95 4.53 -6.49
C ASP A 184 -21.37 3.36 -5.68
N ALA A 185 -22.05 2.22 -5.68
CA ALA A 185 -21.67 1.06 -4.90
C ALA A 185 -20.45 0.30 -5.46
N TYR A 186 -20.11 0.53 -6.72
CA TYR A 186 -19.07 -0.19 -7.47
C TYR A 186 -17.82 0.65 -7.74
N VAL A 187 -17.88 1.96 -7.55
CA VAL A 187 -16.72 2.84 -7.72
C VAL A 187 -15.75 2.71 -6.55
N VAL A 188 -14.50 2.33 -6.87
CA VAL A 188 -13.36 2.36 -5.95
C VAL A 188 -13.09 3.80 -5.52
N GLY A 189 -12.72 4.02 -4.26
CA GLY A 189 -12.37 5.37 -3.78
C GLY A 189 -11.13 5.90 -4.51
N TYR A 190 -11.21 7.03 -5.17
CA TYR A 190 -10.11 7.55 -6.00
C TYR A 190 -9.89 9.04 -5.78
N ASN A 191 -8.71 9.52 -6.15
CA ASN A 191 -8.45 10.96 -6.22
C ASN A 191 -8.63 11.45 -7.67
N PRO A 192 -9.59 12.35 -7.96
CA PRO A 192 -9.88 12.81 -9.32
C PRO A 192 -8.66 13.36 -10.07
N THR A 193 -7.84 14.15 -9.40
CA THR A 193 -6.66 14.79 -10.01
C THR A 193 -5.59 13.76 -10.33
N ILE A 194 -5.32 12.83 -9.41
CA ILE A 194 -4.28 11.79 -9.59
C ILE A 194 -4.73 10.77 -10.64
N SER A 195 -5.95 10.22 -10.53
CA SER A 195 -6.48 9.28 -11.52
C SER A 195 -6.53 9.92 -12.91
N GLY A 196 -6.97 11.17 -13.02
CA GLY A 196 -7.01 11.89 -14.29
C GLY A 196 -5.64 12.17 -14.90
N ALA A 197 -4.64 12.46 -14.07
CA ALA A 197 -3.30 12.80 -14.54
C ALA A 197 -2.43 11.58 -14.88
N PHE A 198 -2.51 10.52 -14.08
CA PHE A 198 -1.76 9.27 -14.33
C PHE A 198 -2.51 8.29 -15.21
N GLN A 199 -3.81 8.48 -15.40
CA GLN A 199 -4.65 7.66 -16.28
C GLN A 199 -4.54 6.17 -15.93
N CYS A 200 -4.47 5.88 -14.63
CA CYS A 200 -4.31 4.53 -14.10
C CYS A 200 -5.19 4.37 -12.87
N ASN A 201 -5.38 3.12 -12.42
CA ASN A 201 -6.24 2.85 -11.28
C ASN A 201 -5.64 3.44 -10.00
N THR A 202 -6.45 4.16 -9.23
CA THR A 202 -6.05 4.64 -7.90
C THR A 202 -7.08 4.23 -6.85
N ASP A 203 -6.60 3.74 -5.70
CA ASP A 203 -7.42 3.38 -4.54
C ASP A 203 -6.96 4.20 -3.32
N ALA A 204 -7.69 5.28 -3.05
CA ALA A 204 -7.43 6.28 -2.03
C ALA A 204 -8.30 6.04 -0.80
N LYS A 205 -7.68 5.87 0.37
CA LYS A 205 -8.36 5.61 1.64
C LYS A 205 -7.81 6.50 2.75
N PHE A 206 -8.73 7.08 3.52
CA PHE A 206 -8.38 7.76 4.75
C PHE A 206 -8.21 6.75 5.89
N VAL A 207 -7.07 6.78 6.58
CA VAL A 207 -6.80 5.94 7.76
C VAL A 207 -7.16 6.73 9.01
N GLY A 208 -8.45 6.64 9.38
CA GLY A 208 -9.00 7.24 10.59
C GLY A 208 -8.97 6.30 11.79
N SER A 209 -9.84 6.56 12.77
CA SER A 209 -9.96 5.79 14.00
C SER A 209 -10.78 4.52 13.82
N GLY A 210 -10.78 3.66 14.85
CA GLY A 210 -11.60 2.46 14.92
C GLY A 210 -11.01 1.23 14.22
N PRO A 211 -11.80 0.13 14.14
CA PRO A 211 -11.34 -1.15 13.61
C PRO A 211 -10.84 -1.08 12.16
N LEU A 212 -11.43 -0.22 11.33
CA LEU A 212 -11.02 -0.02 9.93
C LEU A 212 -9.61 0.59 9.85
N GLY A 213 -9.30 1.59 10.67
CA GLY A 213 -7.97 2.21 10.73
C GLY A 213 -6.90 1.23 11.20
N MET A 214 -7.20 0.41 12.20
CA MET A 214 -6.30 -0.67 12.65
C MET A 214 -6.07 -1.71 11.56
N ALA A 215 -7.15 -2.18 10.90
CA ALA A 215 -7.05 -3.14 9.81
C ALA A 215 -6.24 -2.59 8.63
N LEU A 216 -6.43 -1.31 8.27
CA LEU A 216 -5.62 -0.63 7.27
C LEU A 216 -4.15 -0.55 7.68
N SER A 217 -3.85 -0.20 8.93
CA SER A 217 -2.48 -0.13 9.44
C SER A 217 -1.76 -1.49 9.33
N ILE A 218 -2.45 -2.58 9.70
CA ILE A 218 -1.93 -3.96 9.53
C ILE A 218 -1.75 -4.29 8.05
N TYR A 219 -2.76 -4.01 7.23
CA TYR A 219 -2.75 -4.26 5.79
C TYR A 219 -1.54 -3.57 5.14
N ILE A 220 -1.30 -2.31 5.46
CA ILE A 220 -0.17 -1.55 4.93
C ILE A 220 1.16 -2.07 5.46
N THR A 221 1.23 -2.42 6.74
CA THR A 221 2.43 -3.05 7.32
C THR A 221 2.79 -4.32 6.55
N HIS A 222 1.80 -5.10 6.14
CA HIS A 222 2.05 -6.25 5.27
C HIS A 222 2.65 -5.86 3.92
N TYR A 223 2.27 -4.73 3.29
CA TYR A 223 2.91 -4.25 2.05
C TYR A 223 4.30 -3.69 2.27
N ALA A 224 4.49 -2.92 3.35
CA ALA A 224 5.80 -2.41 3.74
C ALA A 224 6.79 -3.57 4.01
N ALA A 225 6.30 -4.67 4.58
CA ALA A 225 7.07 -5.87 4.87
C ALA A 225 7.00 -6.94 3.78
N LYS A 226 6.29 -6.71 2.65
CA LYS A 226 6.06 -7.73 1.60
C LYS A 226 7.30 -8.12 0.83
N SER A 227 8.37 -7.34 0.98
CA SER A 227 9.72 -7.73 0.57
C SER A 227 10.31 -8.87 1.41
N GLY A 228 9.64 -9.30 2.48
CA GLY A 228 9.98 -10.49 3.26
C GLY A 228 9.73 -11.77 2.45
N LEU A 229 10.67 -12.72 2.56
CA LEU A 229 10.54 -14.02 1.93
C LEU A 229 9.38 -14.80 2.57
N ASP A 230 8.58 -15.47 1.74
CA ASP A 230 7.52 -16.36 2.21
C ASP A 230 8.11 -17.44 3.14
N SER A 231 7.51 -17.63 4.31
CA SER A 231 7.85 -18.67 5.27
C SER A 231 7.93 -20.05 4.61
N ALA A 232 7.06 -20.37 3.65
CA ALA A 232 7.12 -21.65 2.92
C ALA A 232 8.42 -21.79 2.10
N ILE A 233 8.87 -20.70 1.46
CA ILE A 233 10.13 -20.66 0.72
C ILE A 233 11.30 -20.84 1.69
N ILE A 234 11.31 -20.10 2.80
CA ILE A 234 12.34 -20.21 3.85
C ILE A 234 12.42 -21.64 4.38
N MET A 235 11.29 -22.24 4.74
CA MET A 235 11.22 -23.61 5.27
C MET A 235 11.64 -24.65 4.23
N SER A 236 11.24 -24.50 2.97
CA SER A 236 11.66 -25.40 1.88
C SER A 236 13.17 -25.33 1.62
N ALA A 237 13.74 -24.13 1.69
CA ALA A 237 15.16 -23.90 1.52
C ALA A 237 15.97 -24.41 2.72
N LEU A 238 15.43 -24.27 3.94
CA LEU A 238 15.98 -24.86 5.16
C LEU A 238 16.01 -26.39 5.05
N ALA A 239 14.88 -27.01 4.69
CA ALA A 239 14.78 -28.45 4.50
C ALA A 239 15.74 -28.96 3.41
N ALA A 240 15.85 -28.24 2.28
CA ALA A 240 16.79 -28.57 1.22
C ALA A 240 18.26 -28.45 1.68
N ALA A 241 18.59 -27.42 2.44
CA ALA A 241 19.91 -27.23 3.01
C ALA A 241 20.26 -28.34 4.02
N MET A 242 19.32 -28.74 4.90
CA MET A 242 19.47 -29.85 5.84
C MET A 242 19.74 -31.16 5.11
N LYS A 243 18.93 -31.51 4.10
CA LYS A 243 19.14 -32.72 3.28
C LYS A 243 20.49 -32.72 2.58
N SER A 244 20.87 -31.59 1.98
CA SER A 244 22.18 -31.44 1.33
C SER A 244 23.33 -31.66 2.31
N LEU A 245 23.22 -31.19 3.56
CA LEU A 245 24.24 -31.43 4.60
C LEU A 245 24.27 -32.88 5.08
N GLN A 246 23.12 -33.55 5.18
CA GLN A 246 23.06 -34.98 5.52
C GLN A 246 23.79 -35.84 4.49
N HIS A 247 23.66 -35.53 3.20
CA HIS A 247 24.37 -36.25 2.13
C HIS A 247 25.86 -35.90 2.04
N SER A 248 26.30 -34.75 2.58
CA SER A 248 27.71 -34.32 2.55
C SER A 248 28.54 -34.90 3.71
N ASN A 249 27.90 -35.60 4.66
CA ASN A 249 28.49 -36.02 5.94
C ASN A 249 29.19 -37.39 5.90
N SER A 250 29.63 -37.88 4.72
CA SER A 250 30.39 -39.14 4.67
C SER A 250 31.83 -39.03 5.20
N ASP A 251 32.46 -37.83 5.27
CA ASP A 251 33.94 -37.79 5.34
C ASP A 251 34.64 -36.78 6.26
N LEU A 252 34.01 -36.10 7.24
CA LEU A 252 34.79 -35.12 8.04
C LEU A 252 34.52 -35.12 9.56
N SER A 253 35.58 -35.47 10.29
CA SER A 253 35.82 -35.37 11.74
C SER A 253 36.12 -33.93 12.20
N VAL A 254 35.25 -32.96 11.88
CA VAL A 254 35.44 -31.57 12.36
C VAL A 254 34.49 -31.27 13.50
N SER A 255 35.08 -30.79 14.59
CA SER A 255 34.39 -30.43 15.82
C SER A 255 33.59 -29.13 15.70
N TYR A 256 32.46 -29.15 16.43
CA TYR A 256 31.60 -28.06 16.92
C TYR A 256 30.54 -27.46 15.99
N ASP A 257 29.30 -27.47 16.51
CA ASP A 257 28.03 -27.10 15.88
C ASP A 257 28.04 -25.80 15.06
N ASP A 258 28.89 -24.82 15.39
CA ASP A 258 28.94 -23.51 14.74
C ASP A 258 29.25 -23.58 13.24
N GLU A 259 30.20 -24.41 12.81
CA GLU A 259 30.54 -24.52 11.38
C GLU A 259 29.44 -25.24 10.59
N ARG A 260 28.72 -26.15 11.25
CA ARG A 260 27.53 -26.83 10.71
C ARG A 260 26.34 -25.87 10.62
N CYS A 261 26.11 -25.07 11.65
CA CYS A 261 25.10 -23.99 11.67
C CYS A 261 25.39 -22.94 10.59
N ARG A 262 26.64 -22.51 10.45
CA ARG A 262 27.07 -21.56 9.41
C ARG A 262 26.81 -22.12 8.00
N LYS A 263 27.20 -23.37 7.74
CA LYS A 263 26.96 -24.04 6.45
C LYS A 263 25.46 -24.24 6.18
N LEU A 264 24.66 -24.54 7.20
CA LEU A 264 23.22 -24.63 7.10
C LEU A 264 22.61 -23.29 6.67
N LEU A 265 22.91 -22.22 7.39
CA LEU A 265 22.43 -20.87 7.08
C LEU A 265 22.82 -20.44 5.67
N LEU A 266 24.07 -20.64 5.26
CA LEU A 266 24.54 -20.29 3.92
C LEU A 266 23.83 -21.09 2.82
N LYS A 267 23.69 -22.41 2.99
CA LYS A 267 22.97 -23.24 2.02
C LYS A 267 21.49 -22.85 1.95
N THR A 268 20.87 -22.54 3.09
CA THR A 268 19.49 -22.05 3.13
C THR A 268 19.36 -20.73 2.40
N LEU A 269 20.21 -19.74 2.68
CA LEU A 269 20.21 -18.44 2.00
C LEU A 269 20.42 -18.57 0.49
N ASN A 270 21.32 -19.43 0.05
CA ASN A 270 21.56 -19.67 -1.38
C ASN A 270 20.35 -20.33 -2.06
N GLN A 271 19.69 -21.29 -1.40
CA GLN A 271 18.48 -21.91 -1.92
C GLN A 271 17.29 -20.95 -1.94
N ILE A 272 17.16 -20.10 -0.91
CA ILE A 272 16.18 -19.01 -0.86
C ILE A 272 16.36 -18.09 -2.08
N ASN A 273 17.59 -17.61 -2.31
CA ASN A 273 17.88 -16.70 -3.41
C ASN A 273 17.69 -17.37 -4.78
N GLY A 274 18.12 -18.63 -4.94
CA GLY A 274 18.00 -19.37 -6.20
C GLY A 274 16.56 -19.77 -6.56
N ARG A 275 15.66 -19.87 -5.58
CA ARG A 275 14.23 -20.17 -5.80
C ARG A 275 13.34 -18.93 -5.87
N ARG A 276 13.93 -17.74 -5.72
CA ARG A 276 13.17 -16.48 -5.78
C ARG A 276 12.88 -16.13 -7.23
N GLU A 277 11.62 -16.25 -7.62
CA GLU A 277 11.14 -15.72 -8.89
C GLU A 277 10.93 -14.20 -8.78
N LEU A 278 11.39 -13.47 -9.78
CA LEU A 278 11.20 -12.02 -9.91
C LEU A 278 10.51 -11.75 -11.25
N SER A 279 9.60 -10.78 -11.28
CA SER A 279 8.98 -10.39 -12.56
C SER A 279 10.01 -9.70 -13.45
N GLY A 280 9.86 -9.84 -14.77
CA GLY A 280 10.74 -9.15 -15.73
C GLY A 280 10.73 -7.63 -15.53
N GLN A 281 9.58 -7.07 -15.13
CA GLN A 281 9.43 -5.65 -14.83
C GLN A 281 10.20 -5.23 -13.57
N GLN A 282 10.22 -6.05 -12.51
CA GLN A 282 11.04 -5.78 -11.32
C GLN A 282 12.52 -5.79 -11.64
N VAL A 283 12.97 -6.77 -12.44
CA VAL A 283 14.36 -6.85 -12.88
C VAL A 283 14.71 -5.63 -13.73
N ALA A 284 13.87 -5.25 -14.69
CA ALA A 284 14.07 -4.06 -15.51
C ALA A 284 14.14 -2.78 -14.67
N SER A 285 13.22 -2.61 -13.71
CA SER A 285 13.21 -1.47 -12.77
C SER A 285 14.52 -1.38 -11.99
N ALA A 286 14.99 -2.51 -11.46
CA ALA A 286 16.26 -2.58 -10.72
C ALA A 286 17.47 -2.27 -11.60
N LEU A 287 17.51 -2.79 -12.84
CA LEU A 287 18.58 -2.51 -13.81
C LEU A 287 18.62 -1.03 -14.24
N LEU A 288 17.46 -0.37 -14.27
CA LEU A 288 17.34 1.07 -14.54
C LEU A 288 17.67 1.94 -13.31
N GLY A 289 18.00 1.34 -12.17
CA GLY A 289 18.28 2.06 -10.93
C GLY A 289 17.04 2.70 -10.28
N ILE A 290 15.83 2.26 -10.67
CA ILE A 290 14.58 2.76 -10.10
C ILE A 290 14.39 2.07 -8.74
N PRO A 291 14.27 2.83 -7.64
CA PRO A 291 14.16 2.25 -6.31
C PRO A 291 12.81 1.53 -6.15
N ASN A 292 12.83 0.44 -5.37
CA ASN A 292 11.63 -0.33 -5.03
C ASN A 292 10.84 0.24 -3.84
N HIS A 293 11.30 1.33 -3.26
CA HIS A 293 10.62 2.09 -2.21
C HIS A 293 10.94 3.57 -2.38
N VAL A 294 10.04 4.43 -1.91
CA VAL A 294 10.19 5.89 -1.97
C VAL A 294 9.77 6.51 -0.65
N THR A 295 10.56 7.45 -0.16
CA THR A 295 10.31 8.11 1.12
C THR A 295 11.14 9.39 1.23
N ASP A 296 10.63 10.38 1.94
CA ASP A 296 11.38 11.56 2.38
C ASP A 296 11.97 11.41 3.80
N ALA A 297 11.60 10.33 4.50
CA ALA A 297 12.02 10.09 5.87
C ALA A 297 13.36 9.34 5.93
N GLN A 298 14.16 9.66 6.95
CA GLN A 298 15.34 8.88 7.30
C GLN A 298 14.97 7.88 8.40
N PHE A 299 15.29 6.61 8.16
CA PHE A 299 15.04 5.54 9.12
C PHE A 299 16.33 5.20 9.87
N ALA A 300 16.23 5.01 11.18
CA ALA A 300 17.32 4.47 11.98
C ALA A 300 17.27 2.94 11.93
N PHE A 301 18.44 2.30 11.80
CA PHE A 301 18.52 0.84 11.91
C PHE A 301 18.26 0.42 13.34
N PHE A 302 17.27 -0.44 13.52
CA PHE A 302 16.92 -0.98 14.81
C PHE A 302 17.28 -2.46 14.89
N HIS A 303 18.28 -2.78 15.71
CA HIS A 303 18.69 -4.17 15.90
C HIS A 303 17.72 -4.88 16.84
N TRP A 304 16.86 -5.72 16.26
CA TRP A 304 15.85 -6.47 17.01
C TRP A 304 16.43 -7.26 18.18
N SER A 305 17.60 -7.88 18.00
CA SER A 305 18.31 -8.58 19.08
C SER A 305 18.68 -7.65 20.23
N LYS A 306 19.24 -6.47 19.96
CA LYS A 306 19.57 -5.47 21.00
C LYS A 306 18.33 -4.97 21.73
N LEU A 307 17.22 -4.76 21.02
CA LEU A 307 15.95 -4.41 21.65
C LEU A 307 15.46 -5.52 22.57
N LEU A 308 15.39 -6.75 22.08
CA LEU A 308 14.92 -7.89 22.87
C LEU A 308 15.78 -8.10 24.11
N THR A 309 17.10 -7.93 23.97
CA THR A 309 18.02 -7.93 25.10
C THR A 309 17.78 -6.78 26.08
N TRP A 310 17.40 -5.60 25.58
CA TRP A 310 17.09 -4.46 26.43
C TRP A 310 15.74 -4.61 27.15
N ILE A 311 14.69 -5.08 26.45
CA ILE A 311 13.34 -5.28 27.02
C ILE A 311 13.32 -6.48 27.97
N SER A 312 13.99 -7.57 27.59
CA SER A 312 13.90 -8.86 28.28
C SER A 312 15.25 -9.57 28.32
N PRO A 313 16.22 -9.03 29.08
CA PRO A 313 17.59 -9.56 29.16
C PRO A 313 17.66 -10.99 29.69
N GLU A 314 16.68 -11.41 30.48
CA GLU A 314 16.58 -12.77 31.03
C GLU A 314 16.38 -13.83 29.94
N PHE A 315 15.61 -13.51 28.90
CA PHE A 315 15.30 -14.43 27.80
C PHE A 315 16.22 -14.23 26.59
N PHE A 316 16.74 -13.02 26.39
CA PHE A 316 17.59 -12.66 25.25
C PHE A 316 18.91 -12.05 25.73
N PRO A 317 19.82 -12.83 26.30
CA PRO A 317 21.07 -12.30 26.85
C PRO A 317 21.93 -11.65 25.76
N VAL A 318 22.68 -10.60 26.14
CA VAL A 318 23.66 -9.95 25.25
C VAL A 318 24.64 -11.02 24.76
N TYR A 319 24.78 -11.16 23.44
CA TYR A 319 25.86 -11.95 22.87
C TYR A 319 27.20 -11.33 23.28
N LYS A 320 27.88 -11.96 24.25
CA LYS A 320 29.25 -11.61 24.63
C LYS A 320 30.16 -12.34 23.67
N ASN A 321 30.71 -11.62 22.70
CA ASN A 321 31.80 -12.14 21.90
C ASN A 321 32.95 -12.50 22.87
N PRO A 322 33.40 -13.76 22.97
CA PRO A 322 34.39 -14.18 23.96
C PRO A 322 35.75 -13.47 23.80
N LYS A 323 35.93 -12.62 22.78
CA LYS A 323 37.17 -11.92 22.46
C LYS A 323 37.12 -10.39 22.57
N GLN A 324 35.99 -9.74 22.84
CA GLN A 324 35.94 -8.26 22.91
C GLN A 324 35.12 -7.73 24.08
N GLY A 325 35.75 -6.86 24.87
CA GLY A 325 35.20 -6.17 26.03
C GLY A 325 34.11 -5.14 25.67
N THR A 326 33.22 -4.95 26.63
CA THR A 326 31.97 -4.17 26.60
C THR A 326 32.15 -2.67 26.32
N LEU A 327 31.29 -2.10 25.47
CA LEU A 327 31.01 -0.65 25.38
C LEU A 327 29.57 -0.34 25.84
N PRO A 328 29.29 0.87 26.36
CA PRO A 328 28.03 1.18 27.04
C PRO A 328 26.90 1.60 26.08
N ASN A 329 25.66 1.29 26.48
CA ASN A 329 24.41 1.66 25.80
C ASN A 329 23.85 2.98 26.35
N GLU A 330 23.46 3.90 25.47
CA GLU A 330 22.59 5.06 25.82
C GLU A 330 21.13 4.81 25.39
N PRO A 331 20.13 5.40 26.08
CA PRO A 331 18.72 5.16 25.80
C PRO A 331 18.14 6.15 24.77
N LEU A 332 17.31 5.65 23.85
CA LEU A 332 16.47 6.46 22.96
C LEU A 332 15.00 6.24 23.31
N THR A 333 14.31 7.33 23.67
CA THR A 333 12.86 7.36 23.90
C THR A 333 12.15 7.79 22.62
N MET A 334 11.08 7.10 22.21
CA MET A 334 10.29 7.49 21.04
C MET A 334 8.79 7.35 21.30
N TYR A 335 8.03 8.41 21.02
CA TYR A 335 6.56 8.43 21.00
C TYR A 335 6.07 8.36 19.55
N VAL A 336 5.08 7.51 19.28
CA VAL A 336 4.44 7.38 17.96
C VAL A 336 3.02 7.96 18.03
N TYR A 337 2.72 8.94 17.17
CA TYR A 337 1.36 9.42 16.89
C TYR A 337 1.12 9.29 15.39
N LEU A 338 -0.01 8.68 14.97
CA LEU A 338 -0.26 8.32 13.57
C LEU A 338 -1.68 8.62 13.11
N SER A 339 -1.85 9.65 12.29
CA SER A 339 -2.95 9.74 11.32
C SER A 339 -2.41 9.76 9.91
N ILE A 340 -3.04 8.98 9.03
CA ILE A 340 -2.42 8.51 7.78
C ILE A 340 -3.44 8.55 6.64
N LEU A 341 -2.99 8.84 5.43
CA LEU A 341 -3.70 8.57 4.19
C LEU A 341 -2.98 7.44 3.46
N PHE A 342 -3.76 6.49 2.91
CA PHE A 342 -3.24 5.39 2.10
C PHE A 342 -3.70 5.55 0.66
N LEU A 343 -2.76 5.39 -0.27
CA LEU A 343 -3.05 5.38 -1.69
C LEU A 343 -2.38 4.16 -2.33
N HIS A 344 -3.11 3.49 -3.20
CA HIS A 344 -2.58 2.44 -4.07
C HIS A 344 -2.73 2.87 -5.52
N LEU A 345 -1.66 2.77 -6.31
CA LEU A 345 -1.63 3.13 -7.73
C LEU A 345 -1.24 1.88 -8.52
N GLN A 346 -2.12 1.37 -9.38
CA GLN A 346 -1.86 0.21 -10.25
C GLN A 346 -1.52 0.59 -11.68
#